data_AF-A0A258YES0-F1
#
_entry.id   AF-A0A258YES0-F1
#
_cell.length_a   1.000
_cell.length_b   1.000
_cell.length_c   1.000
_cell.angle_alpha   90.00
_cell.angle_beta   90.00
_cell.angle_gamma   90.00
#
_symmetry.space_group_name_H-M   'P 1'
#
loop_
_entity.id
_entity.type
_entity.pdbx_description
1 polymer ?
#
loop_
_entity_poly.entity_id
_entity_poly.type
_entity_poly.pdbx_seq_one_letter_code
_entity_poly.pdbx_strand_id
1 'polypeptide(L)'
;MKYLVIIILSFQSLVAWGQNQACPINFNFSESNLNHWFSYTGQFQRNTSRAIGTQTFYDSISNFPNGTLGANIIPEFGLSNNGIEVQTANFKDQFGDFETIPTINGYYYGYSVKVGSSTINSNQTRNTNNGGLFRGLGYTINVPAGASTEPYVVTYAYAMG
;
A
#
# COMPACT_ATOMS: atom_id res chain seq x y z
N MET A 1 5.33 -63.42 14.21
CA MET A 1 4.59 -62.67 13.16
C MET A 1 3.48 -61.76 13.70
N LYS A 2 2.73 -62.13 14.75
CA LYS A 2 1.66 -61.27 15.34
C LYS A 2 2.12 -59.87 15.80
N TYR A 3 3.29 -59.76 16.43
CA TYR A 3 3.78 -58.49 16.97
C TYR A 3 4.33 -57.52 15.91
N LEU A 4 4.77 -58.03 14.76
CA LEU A 4 5.32 -57.22 13.66
C LEU A 4 4.23 -56.37 12.99
N VAL A 5 3.02 -56.93 12.88
CA VAL A 5 1.84 -56.26 12.30
C VAL A 5 1.40 -55.07 13.15
N ILE A 6 1.47 -55.19 14.49
CA ILE A 6 1.10 -54.13 15.42
C ILE A 6 2.08 -52.96 15.36
N ILE A 7 3.38 -53.25 15.21
CA ILE A 7 4.43 -52.22 15.07
C ILE A 7 4.27 -51.45 13.76
N ILE A 8 3.96 -52.14 12.65
CA ILE A 8 3.75 -51.48 11.35
C ILE A 8 2.48 -50.59 11.38
N LEU A 9 1.40 -51.04 12.03
CA LEU A 9 0.18 -50.24 12.19
C LEU A 9 0.35 -49.01 13.08
N SER A 10 1.23 -49.06 14.09
CA SER A 10 1.51 -47.92 14.97
C SER A 10 2.45 -46.87 14.35
N PHE A 11 3.28 -47.25 13.37
CA PHE A 11 4.05 -46.30 12.57
C PHE A 11 3.20 -45.52 11.55
N GLN A 12 2.08 -46.07 11.07
CA GLN A 12 1.20 -45.37 10.13
C GLN A 12 0.34 -44.27 10.78
N SER A 13 0.09 -44.32 12.10
CA SER A 13 -0.60 -43.24 12.80
C SER A 13 0.28 -42.03 13.11
N LEU A 14 1.61 -42.16 13.08
CA LEU A 14 2.54 -41.07 13.38
C LEU A 14 2.73 -40.09 12.21
N VAL A 15 2.46 -40.51 10.96
CA VAL A 15 2.53 -39.64 9.78
C VAL A 15 1.29 -38.75 9.60
N ALA A 16 0.21 -38.97 10.36
CA ALA A 16 -1.02 -38.19 10.24
C ALA A 16 -1.04 -36.90 11.09
N TRP A 17 0.03 -36.65 11.86
CA TRP A 17 0.18 -35.45 12.70
C TRP A 17 1.23 -34.47 12.14
N GLY A 18 1.54 -34.58 10.84
CA GLY A 18 2.12 -33.48 10.10
C GLY A 18 1.14 -32.32 10.16
N GLN A 19 1.43 -31.35 11.02
CA GLN A 19 0.61 -30.17 11.20
C GLN A 19 0.35 -29.56 9.83
N ASN A 20 -0.93 -29.50 9.44
CA ASN A 20 -1.40 -28.51 8.47
C ASN A 20 -1.25 -27.13 9.12
N GLN A 21 -0.01 -26.68 9.33
CA GLN A 21 0.25 -25.26 9.41
C GLN A 21 0.07 -24.76 8.00
N ALA A 22 -1.16 -24.33 7.69
CA ALA A 22 -1.36 -23.36 6.64
C ALA A 22 -0.57 -22.14 7.09
N CYS A 23 0.67 -22.00 6.60
CA CYS A 23 1.40 -20.75 6.72
C CYS A 23 0.43 -19.66 6.23
N PRO A 24 0.18 -18.60 7.01
CA PRO A 24 -0.64 -17.51 6.53
C PRO A 24 -0.11 -17.10 5.17
N ILE A 25 -0.94 -17.18 4.14
CA ILE A 25 -0.56 -16.68 2.81
C ILE A 25 -0.07 -15.25 3.02
N ASN A 26 1.06 -14.90 2.41
CA ASN A 26 1.47 -13.50 2.31
C ASN A 26 0.30 -12.77 1.64
N PHE A 27 -0.50 -12.03 2.41
CA PHE A 27 -1.67 -11.35 1.91
C PHE A 27 -1.22 -10.34 0.86
N ASN A 28 -1.46 -10.67 -0.40
CA ASN A 28 -1.16 -9.83 -1.52
C ASN A 28 -2.41 -9.04 -1.89
N PHE A 29 -2.25 -7.74 -2.10
CA PHE A 29 -3.31 -6.86 -2.61
C PHE A 29 -3.93 -7.36 -3.92
N SER A 30 -3.24 -8.25 -4.65
CA SER A 30 -3.72 -8.89 -5.88
C SER A 30 -4.85 -9.89 -5.68
N GLU A 31 -5.17 -10.32 -4.46
CA GLU A 31 -6.25 -11.30 -4.19
C GLU A 31 -7.65 -10.66 -4.11
N SER A 32 -7.82 -9.41 -4.55
CA SER A 32 -9.09 -8.66 -4.44
C SER A 32 -9.58 -8.46 -3.00
N ASN A 33 -8.69 -8.56 -2.02
CA ASN A 33 -9.01 -8.34 -0.60
C ASN A 33 -9.03 -6.85 -0.19
N LEU A 34 -8.77 -5.95 -1.14
CA LEU A 34 -8.89 -4.50 -0.98
C LEU A 34 -10.36 -4.10 -1.14
N ASN A 35 -11.01 -3.77 -0.02
CA ASN A 35 -12.44 -3.39 -0.06
C ASN A 35 -12.67 -1.90 -0.24
N HIS A 36 -11.72 -1.10 0.25
CA HIS A 36 -11.83 0.34 0.28
C HIS A 36 -10.45 0.94 0.22
N TRP A 37 -10.32 2.02 -0.54
CA TRP A 37 -9.17 2.89 -0.45
C TRP A 37 -9.60 4.34 -0.57
N PHE A 38 -8.76 5.21 -0.06
CA PHE A 38 -8.95 6.64 -0.15
C PHE A 38 -7.60 7.31 -0.30
N SER A 39 -7.65 8.57 -0.66
CA SER A 39 -6.48 9.43 -0.71
C SER A 39 -6.88 10.84 -0.36
N TYR A 40 -5.87 11.66 -0.14
CA TYR A 40 -6.08 13.08 0.09
C TYR A 40 -4.88 13.87 -0.39
N THR A 41 -5.16 15.10 -0.82
CA THR A 41 -4.15 16.13 -1.04
C THR A 41 -4.55 17.36 -0.27
N GLY A 42 -3.58 18.07 0.28
CA GLY A 42 -3.84 19.21 1.11
C GLY A 42 -2.64 20.09 1.29
N GLN A 43 -2.81 21.09 2.14
CA GLN A 43 -1.83 22.09 2.44
C GLN A 43 -1.84 22.40 3.93
N PHE A 44 -0.67 22.43 4.55
CA PHE A 44 -0.52 22.83 5.94
C PHE A 44 -0.76 24.33 6.13
N GLN A 45 -1.08 24.73 7.35
CA GLN A 45 -1.07 26.11 7.78
C GLN A 45 0.36 26.63 7.84
N ARG A 46 0.56 27.88 7.43
CA ARG A 46 1.85 28.56 7.47
C ARG A 46 2.37 28.69 8.91
N ASN A 47 3.69 28.58 9.09
CA ASN A 47 4.39 28.75 10.37
C ASN A 47 3.87 27.82 11.50
N THR A 48 3.34 26.65 11.13
CA THR A 48 2.91 25.64 12.09
C THR A 48 3.71 24.36 11.90
N SER A 49 3.86 23.58 12.97
CA SER A 49 4.40 22.22 12.92
C SER A 49 3.36 21.24 12.37
N ARG A 50 3.01 21.39 11.09
CA ARG A 50 2.08 20.52 10.34
C ARG A 50 0.60 20.61 10.74
N ALA A 51 0.11 21.76 11.19
CA ALA A 51 -1.33 21.93 11.35
C ALA A 51 -2.01 21.92 9.97
N ILE A 52 -3.11 21.17 9.81
CA ILE A 52 -3.83 21.08 8.55
C ILE A 52 -4.50 22.44 8.25
N GLY A 53 -4.22 23.01 7.07
CA GLY A 53 -4.89 24.22 6.59
C GLY A 53 -6.13 23.88 5.79
N THR A 54 -5.95 23.18 4.68
CA THR A 54 -7.04 22.70 3.82
C THR A 54 -6.67 21.34 3.24
N GLN A 55 -7.69 20.52 2.98
CA GLN A 55 -7.54 19.17 2.47
C GLN A 55 -8.72 18.83 1.57
N THR A 56 -8.44 18.11 0.49
CA THR A 56 -9.44 17.45 -0.34
C THR A 56 -9.30 15.95 -0.15
N PHE A 57 -10.41 15.28 0.13
CA PHE A 57 -10.48 13.85 0.32
C PHE A 57 -11.09 13.19 -0.92
N TYR A 58 -10.51 12.07 -1.33
CA TYR A 58 -10.97 11.27 -2.47
C TYR A 58 -11.24 9.85 -1.97
N ASP A 59 -12.45 9.37 -2.15
CA ASP A 59 -12.88 8.06 -1.68
C ASP A 59 -13.16 7.11 -2.85
N SER A 60 -12.86 5.82 -2.68
CA SER A 60 -13.15 4.76 -3.66
C SER A 60 -14.62 4.54 -3.97
N ILE A 61 -15.55 5.05 -3.17
CA ILE A 61 -16.99 5.01 -3.48
C ILE A 61 -17.43 6.03 -4.53
N SER A 62 -16.56 6.98 -4.90
CA SER A 62 -16.89 8.07 -5.83
C SER A 62 -15.99 8.05 -7.06
N ASN A 63 -16.55 8.45 -8.21
CA ASN A 63 -15.80 8.59 -9.45
C ASN A 63 -14.87 9.80 -9.40
N PHE A 64 -13.73 9.70 -10.10
CA PHE A 64 -12.93 10.87 -10.44
C PHE A 64 -13.81 11.94 -11.15
N PRO A 65 -13.67 13.25 -10.84
CA PRO A 65 -12.59 13.91 -10.09
C PRO A 65 -12.78 13.97 -8.57
N ASN A 66 -13.94 13.56 -8.03
CA ASN A 66 -14.27 13.75 -6.61
C ASN A 66 -13.94 12.53 -5.74
N GLY A 67 -13.60 11.41 -6.36
CA GLY A 67 -13.16 10.20 -5.68
C GLY A 67 -12.02 9.51 -6.41
N THR A 68 -11.75 8.28 -6.03
CA THR A 68 -10.61 7.53 -6.56
C THR A 68 -10.99 6.47 -7.61
N LEU A 69 -12.29 6.22 -7.81
CA LEU A 69 -12.74 5.26 -8.80
C LEU A 69 -12.44 5.78 -10.22
N GLY A 70 -11.63 5.02 -10.97
CA GLY A 70 -11.15 5.39 -12.30
C GLY A 70 -10.02 6.44 -12.30
N ALA A 71 -9.50 6.84 -11.13
CA ALA A 71 -8.42 7.80 -11.03
C ALA A 71 -7.05 7.11 -11.23
N ASN A 72 -6.30 7.54 -12.24
CA ASN A 72 -4.87 7.20 -12.37
C ASN A 72 -3.96 8.30 -11.81
N ILE A 73 -4.49 9.52 -11.71
CA ILE A 73 -3.78 10.71 -11.23
C ILE A 73 -4.72 11.49 -10.33
N ILE A 74 -4.19 11.94 -9.19
CA ILE A 74 -4.81 12.95 -8.34
C ILE A 74 -3.85 14.14 -8.26
N PRO A 75 -4.32 15.35 -8.58
CA PRO A 75 -3.47 16.53 -8.57
C PRO A 75 -3.02 16.92 -7.16
N GLU A 76 -1.86 17.57 -7.08
CA GLU A 76 -1.46 18.33 -5.89
C GLU A 76 -2.53 19.36 -5.53
N PHE A 77 -2.68 19.66 -4.25
CA PHE A 77 -3.74 20.53 -3.77
C PHE A 77 -3.65 21.93 -4.42
N GLY A 78 -4.69 22.29 -5.17
CA GLY A 78 -4.79 23.58 -5.86
C GLY A 78 -3.85 23.76 -7.06
N LEU A 79 -3.27 22.68 -7.59
CA LEU A 79 -2.32 22.71 -8.71
C LEU A 79 -2.69 21.68 -9.79
N SER A 80 -2.12 21.83 -11.00
CA SER A 80 -2.29 20.87 -12.10
C SER A 80 -1.28 19.72 -12.08
N ASN A 81 -0.26 19.79 -11.23
CA ASN A 81 0.80 18.78 -11.16
C ASN A 81 0.30 17.50 -10.48
N ASN A 82 0.80 16.34 -10.90
CA ASN A 82 0.44 15.05 -10.31
C ASN A 82 0.92 14.96 -8.85
N GLY A 83 0.00 14.93 -7.89
CA GLY A 83 0.33 14.75 -6.47
C GLY A 83 0.34 13.29 -6.05
N ILE A 84 -0.56 12.49 -6.61
CA ILE A 84 -0.58 11.03 -6.45
C ILE A 84 -0.79 10.44 -7.85
N GLU A 85 -0.01 9.42 -8.21
CA GLU A 85 -0.05 8.83 -9.54
C GLU A 85 0.14 7.32 -9.47
N VAL A 86 -0.75 6.58 -10.13
CA VAL A 86 -0.62 5.14 -10.33
C VAL A 86 0.33 4.92 -11.50
N GLN A 87 1.47 4.27 -11.22
CA GLN A 87 2.46 3.91 -12.21
C GLN A 87 2.20 2.49 -12.70
N THR A 88 1.98 2.34 -13.99
CA THR A 88 1.78 1.04 -14.66
C THR A 88 2.99 0.61 -15.49
N ALA A 89 3.98 1.48 -15.61
CA ALA A 89 5.23 1.23 -16.32
C ALA A 89 6.39 1.26 -15.32
N ASN A 90 7.33 0.33 -15.50
CA ASN A 90 8.50 0.21 -14.65
C ASN A 90 9.63 1.10 -15.19
N PHE A 91 10.17 1.95 -14.33
CA PHE A 91 11.30 2.83 -14.60
C PHE A 91 12.35 2.65 -13.51
N LYS A 92 13.46 3.37 -13.65
CA LYS A 92 14.48 3.51 -12.62
C LYS A 92 14.28 4.84 -11.91
N ASP A 93 14.32 4.84 -10.57
CA ASP A 93 14.30 6.09 -9.81
C ASP A 93 15.62 6.85 -10.03
N GLN A 94 15.57 8.18 -9.90
CA GLN A 94 16.69 9.07 -10.22
C GLN A 94 17.81 9.12 -9.16
N PHE A 95 17.60 8.51 -7.98
CA PHE A 95 18.50 8.62 -6.84
C PHE A 95 19.23 7.32 -6.49
N GLY A 96 18.69 6.16 -6.89
CA GLY A 96 19.24 4.86 -6.52
C GLY A 96 19.10 3.75 -7.56
N ASP A 97 18.55 4.03 -8.76
CA ASP A 97 18.30 3.04 -9.82
C ASP A 97 17.47 1.82 -9.33
N PHE A 98 16.64 2.03 -8.31
CA PHE A 98 15.61 1.09 -7.90
C PHE A 98 14.48 1.10 -8.93
N GLU A 99 13.88 -0.07 -9.13
CA GLU A 99 12.70 -0.19 -9.99
C GLU A 99 11.52 0.53 -9.33
N THR A 100 10.82 1.37 -10.10
CA THR A 100 9.61 2.05 -9.62
C THR A 100 8.49 1.07 -9.35
N ILE A 101 8.51 -0.10 -9.98
CA ILE A 101 7.65 -1.24 -9.70
C ILE A 101 8.55 -2.41 -9.28
N PRO A 102 8.94 -2.51 -8.00
CA PRO A 102 9.92 -3.49 -7.55
C PRO A 102 9.33 -4.90 -7.46
N THR A 103 10.18 -5.91 -7.59
CA THR A 103 9.87 -7.28 -7.14
C THR A 103 10.23 -7.40 -5.66
N ILE A 104 9.25 -7.68 -4.81
CA ILE A 104 9.45 -7.79 -3.35
C ILE A 104 9.24 -9.25 -2.95
N ASN A 105 10.23 -9.85 -2.29
CA ASN A 105 10.19 -11.25 -1.84
C ASN A 105 9.81 -12.26 -2.95
N GLY A 106 10.26 -12.01 -4.18
CA GLY A 106 9.95 -12.87 -5.34
C GLY A 106 8.57 -12.65 -5.97
N TYR A 107 7.76 -11.73 -5.43
CA TYR A 107 6.47 -11.35 -6.01
C TYR A 107 6.62 -10.13 -6.92
N TYR A 108 6.16 -10.27 -8.15
CA TYR A 108 6.07 -9.18 -9.11
C TYR A 108 4.79 -8.37 -8.87
N TYR A 109 4.93 -7.06 -8.76
CA TYR A 109 3.80 -6.13 -8.64
C TYR A 109 3.50 -5.57 -10.03
N GLY A 110 2.22 -5.44 -10.40
CA GLY A 110 1.83 -4.87 -11.69
C GLY A 110 1.83 -3.34 -11.72
N TYR A 111 1.83 -2.71 -10.54
CA TYR A 111 1.65 -1.27 -10.36
C TYR A 111 2.40 -0.79 -9.13
N SER A 112 2.73 0.49 -9.11
CA SER A 112 3.11 1.21 -7.89
C SER A 112 2.38 2.55 -7.82
N VAL A 113 2.41 3.20 -6.66
CA VAL A 113 1.80 4.52 -6.48
C VAL A 113 2.88 5.52 -6.09
N LYS A 114 3.11 6.50 -6.96
CA LYS A 114 3.99 7.63 -6.67
C LYS A 114 3.23 8.63 -5.81
N VAL A 115 3.79 8.94 -4.64
CA VAL A 115 3.21 9.86 -3.67
C VAL A 115 4.05 11.13 -3.58
N GLY A 116 3.61 12.14 -4.31
CA GLY A 116 4.20 13.47 -4.34
C GLY A 116 4.71 13.88 -5.71
N SER A 117 5.20 15.12 -5.73
CA SER A 117 5.80 15.75 -6.88
C SER A 117 7.06 16.51 -6.48
N SER A 118 7.84 16.93 -7.48
CA SER A 118 8.94 17.90 -7.33
C SER A 118 8.42 19.33 -7.07
N THR A 119 7.11 19.51 -6.91
CA THR A 119 6.53 20.82 -6.64
C THR A 119 6.90 21.26 -5.23
N ILE A 120 7.78 22.25 -5.15
CA ILE A 120 8.06 22.99 -3.94
C ILE A 120 7.18 24.23 -3.88
N ASN A 121 6.76 24.61 -2.66
CA ASN A 121 5.82 25.71 -2.40
C ASN A 121 6.29 27.06 -2.98
N SER A 122 7.57 27.24 -3.29
CA SER A 122 8.07 28.44 -3.99
C SER A 122 7.57 28.59 -5.44
N ASN A 123 7.06 27.51 -6.05
CA ASN A 123 6.47 27.51 -7.40
C ASN A 123 4.95 27.69 -7.38
N GLN A 124 4.29 27.63 -6.22
CA GLN A 124 2.95 28.20 -6.09
C GLN A 124 3.17 29.72 -6.09
N THR A 125 2.72 30.40 -7.16
CA THR A 125 2.80 31.85 -7.39
C THR A 125 3.12 32.65 -6.13
N ARG A 126 4.25 33.38 -6.16
CA ARG A 126 4.95 34.20 -5.12
C ARG A 126 4.11 35.05 -4.13
N ASN A 127 2.80 34.86 -4.02
CA ASN A 127 1.86 35.72 -3.32
C ASN A 127 0.73 34.97 -2.58
N THR A 128 0.94 33.74 -2.09
CA THR A 128 -0.06 33.04 -1.26
C THR A 128 0.55 32.56 0.06
N ASN A 129 -0.11 32.91 1.17
CA ASN A 129 0.23 32.65 2.58
C ASN A 129 0.20 31.15 2.98
N ASN A 130 0.78 30.28 2.17
CA ASN A 130 0.47 28.86 2.16
C ASN A 130 1.59 28.03 2.82
N GLY A 131 1.22 27.06 3.67
CA GLY A 131 2.17 26.07 4.21
C GLY A 131 2.50 24.97 3.20
N GLY A 132 3.32 23.99 3.58
CA GLY A 132 3.74 22.91 2.68
C GLY A 132 2.58 22.03 2.22
N LEU A 133 2.69 21.47 1.00
CA LEU A 133 1.75 20.48 0.48
C LEU A 133 1.91 19.15 1.23
N PHE A 134 0.81 18.44 1.41
CA PHE A 134 0.81 17.08 1.93
C PHE A 134 -0.17 16.21 1.16
N ARG A 135 0.14 14.92 1.13
CA ARG A 135 -0.68 13.90 0.49
C ARG A 135 -0.63 12.61 1.31
N GLY A 136 -1.61 11.76 1.10
CA GLY A 136 -1.63 10.44 1.70
C GLY A 136 -2.63 9.54 1.03
N LEU A 137 -2.46 8.25 1.32
CA LEU A 137 -3.30 7.16 0.88
C LEU A 137 -3.63 6.32 2.10
N GLY A 138 -4.84 5.77 2.12
CA GLY A 138 -5.24 4.78 3.09
C GLY A 138 -6.06 3.69 2.42
N TYR A 139 -6.02 2.50 2.99
CA TYR A 139 -6.75 1.37 2.47
C TYR A 139 -7.22 0.45 3.59
N THR A 140 -8.29 -0.28 3.30
CA THR A 140 -8.83 -1.34 4.15
C THR A 140 -8.73 -2.66 3.41
N ILE A 141 -8.11 -3.64 4.07
CA ILE A 141 -8.03 -5.01 3.59
C ILE A 141 -8.80 -5.93 4.54
N ASN A 142 -9.45 -6.95 3.98
CA ASN A 142 -9.92 -8.08 4.77
C ASN A 142 -8.73 -8.96 5.14
N VAL A 143 -8.53 -9.18 6.44
CA VAL A 143 -7.61 -10.20 6.95
C VAL A 143 -8.42 -11.32 7.58
N PRO A 144 -8.09 -12.61 7.34
CA PRO A 144 -8.71 -13.73 8.03
C PRO A 144 -8.48 -13.63 9.54
N ALA A 145 -9.41 -14.16 10.32
CA ALA A 145 -9.29 -14.22 11.77
C ALA A 145 -8.03 -15.03 12.16
N GLY A 146 -7.07 -14.37 12.81
CA GLY A 146 -5.90 -14.99 13.42
C GLY A 146 -6.08 -15.25 14.91
N ALA A 147 -5.12 -15.93 15.53
CA ALA A 147 -5.09 -16.07 16.98
C ALA A 147 -4.98 -14.68 17.63
N SER A 148 -5.78 -14.41 18.67
CA SER A 148 -5.79 -13.10 19.37
C SER A 148 -4.47 -12.76 20.06
N THR A 149 -3.55 -13.72 20.14
CA THR A 149 -2.21 -13.59 20.73
C THR A 149 -1.11 -13.31 19.70
N GLU A 150 -1.43 -13.36 18.40
CA GLU A 150 -0.44 -13.18 17.33
C GLU A 150 -0.72 -11.90 16.53
N PRO A 151 0.25 -10.98 16.40
CA PRO A 151 0.07 -9.77 15.61
C PRO A 151 0.11 -10.07 14.11
N TYR A 152 -0.66 -9.31 13.33
CA TYR A 152 -0.50 -9.29 11.88
C TYR A 152 0.79 -8.55 11.50
N VAL A 153 1.53 -9.11 10.53
CA VAL A 153 2.73 -8.48 9.97
C VAL A 153 2.40 -7.95 8.58
N VAL A 154 2.71 -6.68 8.34
CA VAL A 154 2.54 -6.02 7.04
C VAL A 154 3.91 -5.64 6.50
N THR A 155 4.23 -6.09 5.28
CA THR A 155 5.43 -5.69 4.55
C THR A 155 5.06 -4.71 3.45
N TYR A 156 5.71 -3.54 3.44
CA TYR A 156 5.61 -2.56 2.35
C TYR A 156 7.02 -2.25 1.85
N ALA A 157 7.18 -2.04 0.55
CA ALA A 157 8.39 -1.43 0.01
C ALA A 157 8.10 -0.03 -0.48
N TYR A 158 9.10 0.83 -0.37
CA TYR A 158 9.08 2.18 -0.93
C TYR A 158 10.44 2.45 -1.58
N ALA A 159 10.43 3.24 -2.63
CA ALA A 159 11.61 3.84 -3.22
C ALA A 159 11.45 5.36 -3.18
N MET A 160 12.55 6.08 -2.99
CA MET A 160 12.54 7.54 -3.10
C MET A 160 12.77 7.92 -4.56
N GLY A 161 11.92 8.79 -5.10
CA GLY A 161 11.96 9.25 -6.48
C GLY A 161 11.86 10.75 -6.59
#